data_AF-A0A662TX16-F1
#
_entry.id   AF-A0A662TX16-F1
#
_cell.length_a   1.000
_cell.length_b   1.000
_cell.length_c   1.000
_cell.angle_alpha   90.00
_cell.angle_beta   90.00
_cell.angle_gamma   90.00
#
_symmetry.space_group_name_H-M   'P 1'
#
loop_
_entity.id
_entity.type
_entity.pdbx_description
1 polymer ?
#
loop_
_entity_poly.entity_id
_entity_poly.type
_entity_poly.pdbx_seq_one_letter_code
_entity_poly.pdbx_strand_id
1 'polypeptide(L)'
;MGARDIILNPLLEAKPIDTTGGEATFWDEEEIPSGRWWVIIGFWFSSTTGMGECELKRDRATIEKFYAGEAHSDDSIVVLTVPVLFKAGEKVSLTIGQDGAGGTATVKAIGFELHFKK
;
A
#
# COMPACT_ATOMS: atom_id res chain seq x y z
N MET A 1 23.89 -11.52 18.80
CA MET A 1 23.79 -10.94 17.44
C MET A 1 23.44 -9.47 17.61
N GLY A 2 24.30 -8.56 17.15
CA GLY A 2 24.07 -7.10 17.30
C GLY A 2 22.94 -6.62 16.40
N ALA A 3 22.23 -5.58 16.84
CA ALA A 3 21.23 -4.90 16.02
C ALA A 3 21.88 -4.37 14.74
N ARG A 4 21.27 -4.61 13.58
CA ARG A 4 21.68 -3.99 12.32
C ARG A 4 20.89 -2.72 12.13
N ASP A 5 21.57 -1.62 11.80
CA ASP A 5 20.90 -0.40 11.37
C ASP A 5 20.19 -0.67 10.04
N ILE A 6 18.87 -0.46 10.04
CA ILE A 6 18.04 -0.50 8.83
C ILE A 6 17.77 0.95 8.44
N ILE A 7 18.12 1.31 7.19
CA ILE A 7 17.73 2.59 6.61
C ILE A 7 16.49 2.34 5.73
N LEU A 8 15.42 3.09 6.00
CA LEU A 8 14.21 3.14 5.17
C LEU A 8 14.24 4.44 4.36
N ASN A 9 14.52 4.35 3.07
CA ASN A 9 14.43 5.50 2.17
C ASN A 9 13.07 5.45 1.44
N PRO A 10 12.12 6.36 1.73
CA PRO A 10 10.88 6.43 0.96
C PRO A 10 11.22 6.87 -0.46
N LEU A 11 10.80 6.08 -1.44
CA LEU A 11 11.04 6.31 -2.86
C LEU A 11 9.76 6.65 -3.60
N LEU A 12 8.62 6.13 -3.13
CA LEU A 12 7.29 6.49 -3.62
C LEU A 12 6.38 6.79 -2.44
N GLU A 13 5.81 7.99 -2.41
CA GLU A 13 4.79 8.37 -1.43
C GLU A 13 3.53 8.80 -2.18
N ALA A 14 2.43 8.14 -1.85
CA ALA A 14 1.14 8.50 -2.42
C ALA A 14 0.43 9.48 -1.49
N LYS A 15 -0.21 10.51 -2.07
CA LYS A 15 -1.05 11.42 -1.30
C LYS A 15 -2.26 10.66 -0.74
N PRO A 16 -2.78 11.04 0.43
CA PRO A 16 -4.03 10.47 0.92
C PRO A 16 -5.16 10.68 -0.10
N ILE A 17 -5.92 9.63 -0.37
CA ILE A 17 -7.10 9.67 -1.24
C ILE A 17 -8.31 9.18 -0.45
N ASP A 18 -9.44 9.84 -0.68
CA ASP A 18 -10.76 9.41 -0.22
C ASP A 18 -11.34 8.38 -1.20
N THR A 19 -11.59 7.16 -0.72
CA THR A 19 -12.14 6.06 -1.53
C THR A 19 -13.65 5.88 -1.35
N THR A 20 -14.38 6.89 -0.88
CA THR A 20 -15.82 6.79 -0.57
C THR A 20 -16.60 6.14 -1.72
N GLY A 21 -17.07 4.91 -1.47
CA GLY A 21 -17.92 4.16 -2.40
C GLY A 21 -17.24 3.57 -3.62
N GLY A 22 -15.90 3.40 -3.64
CA GLY A 22 -15.25 2.80 -4.80
C GLY A 22 -13.76 2.51 -4.68
N GLU A 23 -13.11 2.53 -5.84
CA GLU A 23 -11.71 2.18 -6.06
C GLU A 23 -10.89 3.45 -6.37
N ALA A 24 -9.68 3.54 -5.81
CA ALA A 24 -8.73 4.62 -6.08
C ALA A 24 -7.34 4.07 -6.45
N THR A 25 -6.70 4.72 -7.41
CA THR A 25 -5.34 4.38 -7.86
C THR A 25 -4.33 5.36 -7.27
N PHE A 26 -3.33 4.85 -6.57
CA PHE A 26 -2.28 5.63 -5.90
C PHE A 26 -1.04 5.83 -6.77
N TRP A 27 -0.60 4.75 -7.42
CA TRP A 27 0.48 4.75 -8.41
C TRP A 27 -0.11 4.23 -9.71
N ASP A 28 0.15 4.92 -10.81
CA ASP A 28 -0.35 4.53 -12.13
C ASP A 28 0.83 4.40 -13.10
N GLU A 29 1.27 3.17 -13.30
CA GLU A 29 2.40 2.83 -14.17
C GLU A 29 3.69 3.57 -13.83
N GLU A 30 3.94 3.79 -12.53
CA GLU A 30 5.17 4.42 -12.07
C GLU A 30 6.35 3.48 -12.32
N GLU A 31 7.41 4.01 -12.93
CA GLU A 31 8.67 3.28 -13.10
C GLU A 31 9.45 3.29 -11.80
N ILE A 32 9.91 2.12 -11.40
CA ILE A 32 10.62 1.94 -10.13
C ILE A 32 12.04 1.39 -10.34
N PRO A 33 13.03 1.86 -9.55
CA PRO A 33 14.35 1.27 -9.57
C PRO A 33 14.33 -0.18 -9.09
N SER A 34 15.22 -1.01 -9.64
CA SER A 34 15.40 -2.38 -9.19
C SER A 34 15.76 -2.42 -7.72
N GLY A 35 15.18 -3.34 -6.96
CA GLY A 35 15.54 -3.50 -5.55
C GLY A 35 14.61 -4.44 -4.80
N ARG A 36 14.91 -4.62 -3.51
CA ARG A 36 13.96 -5.22 -2.56
C ARG A 36 13.17 -4.12 -1.91
N TRP A 37 11.88 -4.13 -2.17
CA TRP A 37 10.97 -3.10 -1.74
C TRP A 37 9.98 -3.63 -0.74
N TRP A 38 9.55 -2.71 0.11
CA TRP A 38 8.47 -2.94 1.04
C TRP A 38 7.45 -1.84 0.78
N VAL A 39 6.22 -2.25 0.52
CA VAL A 39 5.08 -1.35 0.35
C VAL A 39 4.29 -1.39 1.65
N ILE A 40 4.19 -0.26 2.33
CA ILE A 40 3.30 -0.09 3.48
C ILE A 40 2.06 0.64 3.03
N ILE A 41 0.90 0.10 3.37
CA ILE A 41 -0.41 0.65 3.05
C ILE A 41 -1.17 0.83 4.35
N GLY A 42 -1.56 2.06 4.67
CA GLY A 42 -2.37 2.38 5.84
C GLY A 42 -3.78 2.77 5.41
N PHE A 43 -4.77 2.02 5.85
CA PHE A 43 -6.19 2.35 5.71
C PHE A 43 -6.69 2.98 6.99
N TRP A 44 -7.27 4.16 6.91
CA TRP A 44 -7.99 4.77 8.02
C TRP A 44 -9.47 4.83 7.69
N PHE A 45 -10.29 4.12 8.48
CA PHE A 45 -11.74 4.07 8.31
C PHE A 45 -12.41 5.03 9.28
N SER A 46 -13.21 5.97 8.75
CA SER A 46 -13.84 7.04 9.56
C SER A 46 -15.29 6.75 9.98
N SER A 47 -15.98 5.82 9.34
CA SER A 47 -17.32 5.38 9.75
C SER A 47 -17.69 4.02 9.16
N THR A 48 -18.33 3.16 9.97
CA THR A 48 -18.90 1.83 9.65
C THR A 48 -17.92 0.70 9.26
N THR A 49 -18.34 -0.53 9.56
CA THR A 49 -17.71 -1.80 9.15
C THR A 49 -17.51 -1.82 7.64
N GLY A 50 -16.25 -1.89 7.21
CA GLY A 50 -15.86 -1.98 5.82
C GLY A 50 -14.60 -2.83 5.68
N MET A 51 -14.44 -3.44 4.51
CA MET A 51 -13.27 -4.24 4.19
C MET A 51 -12.39 -3.45 3.22
N GLY A 52 -11.15 -3.17 3.63
CA GLY A 52 -10.15 -2.61 2.72
C GLY A 52 -9.57 -3.69 1.84
N GLU A 53 -9.66 -3.51 0.52
CA GLU A 53 -9.01 -4.37 -0.46
C GLU A 53 -7.88 -3.61 -1.16
N CYS A 54 -6.72 -4.24 -1.32
CA CYS A 54 -5.65 -3.72 -2.17
C CYS A 54 -5.32 -4.70 -3.28
N GLU A 55 -5.01 -4.15 -4.45
CA GLU A 55 -4.45 -4.87 -5.57
C GLU A 55 -3.16 -4.19 -6.02
N LEU A 56 -2.03 -4.89 -5.88
CA LEU A 56 -0.76 -4.44 -6.45
C LEU A 56 -0.55 -5.10 -7.80
N LYS A 57 -0.40 -4.27 -8.84
CA LYS A 57 -0.18 -4.69 -10.23
C LYS A 57 1.24 -4.35 -10.66
N ARG A 58 1.85 -5.25 -11.44
CA ARG A 58 3.11 -5.05 -12.20
C ARG A 58 2.82 -5.29 -13.65
N ASP A 59 3.20 -4.34 -14.50
CA ASP A 59 2.97 -4.42 -15.94
C ASP A 59 1.51 -4.80 -16.27
N ARG A 60 0.57 -4.26 -15.47
CA ARG A 60 -0.88 -4.52 -15.50
C ARG A 60 -1.32 -5.92 -15.07
N ALA A 61 -0.41 -6.81 -14.70
CA ALA A 61 -0.72 -8.10 -14.08
C ALA A 61 -0.77 -7.99 -12.55
N THR A 62 -1.82 -8.52 -11.94
CA THR A 62 -1.94 -8.59 -10.47
C THR A 62 -0.85 -9.49 -9.90
N ILE A 63 0.01 -8.91 -9.06
CA ILE A 63 1.06 -9.65 -8.34
C ILE A 63 0.46 -10.27 -7.10
N GLU A 64 -0.35 -9.49 -6.39
CA GLU A 64 -0.85 -9.87 -5.08
C GLU A 64 -2.11 -9.05 -4.74
N LYS A 65 -3.09 -9.74 -4.16
CA LYS A 65 -4.30 -9.14 -3.59
C LYS A 65 -4.24 -9.25 -2.08
N PHE A 66 -4.59 -8.16 -1.41
CA PHE A 66 -4.53 -8.07 0.03
C PHE A 66 -5.88 -7.67 0.59
N TYR A 67 -6.17 -8.24 1.76
CA TYR A 67 -7.29 -7.86 2.57
C TYR A 67 -6.73 -7.17 3.81
N ALA A 68 -7.02 -5.88 3.94
CA ALA A 68 -6.69 -5.09 5.12
C ALA A 68 -7.42 -5.64 6.36
N GLY A 69 -8.48 -6.43 6.16
CA GLY A 69 -9.35 -6.89 7.24
C GLY A 69 -10.48 -5.90 7.48
N GLU A 70 -11.25 -6.18 8.52
CA GLU A 70 -12.49 -5.48 8.84
C GLU A 70 -12.23 -4.40 9.90
N ALA A 71 -12.67 -3.17 9.62
CA ALA A 71 -12.69 -2.13 10.64
C ALA A 71 -13.78 -2.43 11.68
N HIS A 72 -13.42 -2.49 12.96
CA HIS A 72 -14.35 -2.81 14.05
C HIS A 72 -14.78 -1.59 14.88
N SER A 73 -14.21 -0.41 14.63
CA SER A 73 -14.60 0.86 15.27
C SER A 73 -14.25 2.06 14.40
N ASP A 74 -14.89 3.18 14.69
CA ASP A 74 -14.46 4.50 14.19
C ASP A 74 -12.98 4.73 14.56
N ASP A 75 -12.23 5.36 13.65
CA ASP A 75 -10.79 5.63 13.76
C ASP A 75 -9.86 4.41 13.81
N SER A 76 -10.28 3.29 13.25
CA SER A 76 -9.39 2.13 13.06
C SER A 76 -8.37 2.40 11.95
N ILE A 77 -7.10 2.10 12.23
CA ILE A 77 -6.05 2.03 11.21
C ILE A 77 -5.68 0.57 10.97
N VAL A 78 -5.79 0.12 9.73
CA VAL A 78 -5.15 -1.12 9.30
C VAL A 78 -3.87 -0.77 8.55
N VAL A 79 -2.76 -1.36 8.99
CA VAL A 79 -1.49 -1.30 8.26
C VAL A 79 -1.20 -2.65 7.62
N LEU A 80 -1.04 -2.64 6.31
CA LEU A 80 -0.56 -3.77 5.52
C LEU A 80 0.89 -3.50 5.10
N THR A 81 1.71 -4.55 5.09
CA THR A 81 3.10 -4.46 4.64
C THR A 81 3.41 -5.60 3.69
N VAL A 82 3.90 -5.26 2.50
CA VAL A 82 4.12 -6.21 1.40
C VAL A 82 5.57 -6.18 0.98
N PRO A 83 6.34 -7.28 1.13
CA PRO A 83 7.65 -7.40 0.52
C PRO A 83 7.52 -7.71 -0.97
N VAL A 84 8.06 -6.85 -1.83
CA VAL A 84 8.03 -7.02 -3.29
C VAL A 84 9.43 -6.88 -3.86
N LEU A 85 9.79 -7.80 -4.76
CA LEU A 85 11.04 -7.68 -5.53
C LEU A 85 10.73 -7.09 -6.90
N PHE A 86 11.26 -5.90 -7.16
CA PHE A 86 11.09 -5.22 -8.44
C PHE A 86 12.36 -5.26 -9.28
N LYS A 87 12.17 -5.40 -10.59
CA LYS A 87 13.24 -5.22 -11.58
C LYS A 87 13.21 -3.79 -12.10
N ALA A 88 14.38 -3.29 -12.50
CA ALA A 88 14.49 -1.93 -13.03
C ALA A 88 13.63 -1.78 -14.28
N GLY A 89 12.84 -0.69 -14.33
CA GLY A 89 11.96 -0.39 -15.44
C GLY A 89 10.63 -1.16 -15.44
N GLU A 90 10.33 -1.94 -14.39
CA GLU A 90 8.97 -2.45 -14.18
C GLU A 90 8.04 -1.28 -13.87
N LYS A 91 6.82 -1.33 -14.42
CA LYS A 91 5.75 -0.38 -14.13
C LYS A 91 4.85 -0.93 -13.07
N VAL A 92 4.61 -0.16 -12.02
CA VAL A 92 3.72 -0.56 -10.94
C VAL A 92 2.49 0.31 -10.85
N SER A 93 1.37 -0.34 -10.56
CA SER A 93 0.16 0.34 -10.16
C SER A 93 -0.34 -0.24 -8.84
N LEU A 94 -0.72 0.63 -7.92
CA LEU A 94 -1.37 0.23 -6.68
C LEU A 94 -2.78 0.77 -6.71
N THR A 95 -3.74 -0.15 -6.68
CA THR A 95 -5.15 0.20 -6.62
C THR A 95 -5.76 -0.32 -5.34
N ILE A 96 -6.60 0.49 -4.74
CA ILE A 96 -7.19 0.22 -3.43
C ILE A 96 -8.67 0.47 -3.52
N GLY A 97 -9.44 -0.54 -3.13
CA GLY A 97 -10.89 -0.48 -3.04
C GLY A 97 -11.33 -0.55 -1.58
N GLN A 98 -12.49 0.02 -1.32
CA GLN A 98 -13.26 -0.29 -0.12
C GLN A 98 -14.50 -1.06 -0.57
N ASP A 99 -14.70 -2.26 -0.01
CA ASP A 99 -15.97 -2.96 -0.13
C ASP A 99 -16.85 -2.63 1.09
N GLY A 100 -18.11 -2.29 0.83
CA GLY A 100 -19.09 -1.90 1.85
C GLY A 100 -19.68 -0.49 1.67
N ALA A 101 -20.99 -0.40 1.87
CA ALA A 101 -21.76 0.83 1.68
C ALA A 101 -21.58 1.81 2.88
N GLY A 102 -20.94 2.95 2.64
CA GLY A 102 -21.18 4.16 3.43
C GLY A 102 -20.06 4.69 4.33
N GLY A 103 -18.84 4.15 4.23
CA GLY A 103 -17.67 4.68 4.95
C GLY A 103 -16.73 5.48 4.05
N THR A 104 -16.05 6.47 4.61
CA THR A 104 -14.89 7.12 3.98
C THR A 104 -13.62 6.45 4.51
N ALA A 105 -12.83 5.84 3.63
CA ALA A 105 -11.47 5.40 3.95
C ALA A 105 -10.46 6.42 3.39
N THR A 106 -9.58 6.91 4.26
CA THR A 106 -8.38 7.64 3.85
C THR A 106 -7.24 6.64 3.78
N VAL A 107 -6.66 6.48 2.59
CA VAL A 107 -5.58 5.50 2.41
C VAL A 107 -4.27 6.19 2.04
N LYS A 108 -3.17 5.72 2.62
CA LYS A 108 -1.81 6.19 2.31
C LYS A 108 -0.92 5.00 1.98
N ALA A 109 -0.14 5.11 0.91
CA ALA A 109 0.82 4.11 0.50
C ALA A 109 2.24 4.71 0.44
N ILE A 110 3.23 3.95 0.93
CA ILE A 110 4.64 4.32 0.87
C ILE A 110 5.45 3.10 0.42
N GLY A 111 6.23 3.26 -0.65
CA GLY A 111 7.24 2.30 -1.09
C GLY A 111 8.63 2.73 -0.65
N PHE A 112 9.39 1.83 -0.02
CA PHE A 112 10.78 2.06 0.36
C PHE A 112 11.68 0.90 -0.01
N GLU A 113 12.94 1.20 -0.28
CA GLU A 113 14.01 0.21 -0.46
C GLU A 113 14.73 -0.03 0.86
N LEU A 114 14.95 -1.30 1.20
CA LEU A 114 15.70 -1.69 2.39
C LEU A 114 17.20 -1.74 2.13
N HIS A 115 17.94 -0.89 2.84
CA HIS A 115 19.41 -0.90 2.84
C HIS A 115 19.94 -1.38 4.18
N PHE A 116 20.80 -2.41 4.16
CA PHE A 116 21.54 -2.86 5.34
C PHE A 116 22.90 -2.17 5.35
N LYS A 117 23.21 -1.41 6.42
CA LYS A 117 24.59 -0.96 6.63
C LYS A 117 25.49 -2.17 6.91
N LYS A 118 26.68 -2.17 6.29
CA LYS A 118 27.72 -3.15 6.57
C LYS A 118 28.33 -2.93 7.94
#